data_AF-A0A2U0A7L4-F1
#
_entry.id   AF-A0A2U0A7L4-F1
#
_cell.length_a   1.000
_cell.length_b   1.000
_cell.length_c   1.000
_cell.angle_alpha   90.00
_cell.angle_beta   90.00
_cell.angle_gamma   90.00
#
_symmetry.space_group_name_H-M   'P 1'
#
loop_
_entity.id
_entity.type
_entity.pdbx_description
1 polymer ?
#
loop_
_entity_poly.entity_id
_entity_poly.type
_entity_poly.pdbx_seq_one_letter_code
_entity_poly.pdbx_strand_id
1 'polypeptide(L)'
;MKFRSLAGIKMALATVAMIATPPWVYAETFTGTVNGHDSAHNGVTCPVEKLDPHVALESYFVLMVGEGDYLFMPNLSRDIKVRYVLDNVQVKGEKHPRFNAIQVDEFRVKKGGKFVTVWSRKQAAFEYEALYRDGLAFPGQKAY
;
A
#
# COMPACT_ATOMS: atom_id res chain seq x y z
N MET A 1 14.02 -61.97 -48.10
CA MET A 1 14.90 -61.10 -47.29
C MET A 1 14.07 -60.46 -46.17
N LYS A 2 14.41 -60.73 -44.91
CA LYS A 2 13.79 -60.14 -43.72
C LYS A 2 14.28 -58.70 -43.56
N PHE A 3 13.38 -57.72 -43.46
CA PHE A 3 13.71 -56.42 -42.88
C PHE A 3 12.80 -56.14 -41.69
N ARG A 4 13.47 -55.73 -40.61
CA ARG A 4 13.00 -55.65 -39.24
C ARG A 4 12.27 -54.32 -39.00
N SER A 5 11.19 -54.40 -38.22
CA SER A 5 10.86 -53.49 -37.10
C SER A 5 11.19 -52.01 -37.26
N LEU A 6 10.17 -51.20 -37.61
CA LEU A 6 10.10 -49.78 -37.25
C LEU A 6 9.41 -49.66 -35.89
N ALA A 7 10.21 -49.72 -34.83
CA ALA A 7 9.79 -49.37 -33.47
C ALA A 7 10.65 -48.19 -33.01
N GLY A 8 10.01 -47.17 -32.46
CA GLY A 8 10.63 -45.91 -32.05
C GLY A 8 10.40 -44.84 -33.13
N ILE A 9 9.82 -43.68 -32.86
CA ILE A 9 9.84 -42.88 -31.65
C ILE A 9 8.48 -42.17 -31.60
N LYS A 10 7.58 -42.55 -30.69
CA LYS A 10 6.49 -41.66 -30.29
C LYS A 10 7.10 -40.67 -29.30
N MET A 11 7.67 -39.58 -29.83
CA MET A 11 8.19 -38.50 -29.02
C MET A 11 7.00 -37.87 -28.30
N ALA A 12 6.85 -38.22 -27.03
CA ALA A 12 5.92 -37.60 -26.12
C ALA A 12 6.27 -36.10 -26.04
N LEU A 13 5.49 -35.27 -26.72
CA LEU A 13 5.52 -33.82 -26.53
C LEU A 13 4.74 -33.54 -25.24
N ALA A 14 5.38 -33.87 -24.12
CA ALA A 14 4.89 -33.54 -22.79
C ALA A 14 5.09 -32.03 -22.56
N THR A 15 3.99 -31.32 -22.76
CA THR A 15 3.56 -30.07 -22.13
C THR A 15 4.49 -29.56 -21.01
N VAL A 16 5.33 -28.58 -21.32
CA VAL A 16 5.86 -27.65 -20.31
C VAL A 16 5.37 -26.26 -20.68
N ALA A 17 4.09 -26.01 -20.40
CA ALA A 17 3.62 -24.65 -20.21
C ALA A 17 4.17 -24.21 -18.84
N MET A 18 5.39 -23.67 -18.82
CA MET A 18 5.82 -22.87 -17.68
C MET A 18 4.85 -21.71 -17.57
N ILE A 19 3.94 -21.80 -16.61
CA ILE A 19 3.13 -20.66 -16.20
C ILE A 19 4.13 -19.67 -15.62
N ALA A 20 4.61 -18.75 -16.46
CA ALA A 20 5.28 -17.54 -16.03
C ALA A 20 4.21 -16.68 -15.35
N THR A 21 3.83 -17.01 -14.12
CA THR A 21 3.13 -16.05 -13.28
C THR A 21 4.11 -14.90 -13.06
N PRO A 22 3.78 -13.67 -13.49
CA PRO A 22 4.61 -12.54 -13.14
C PRO A 22 4.66 -12.47 -11.59
N PRO A 23 5.85 -12.42 -10.95
CA PRO A 23 5.99 -12.29 -9.50
C PRO A 23 5.55 -10.93 -8.94
N TRP A 24 4.68 -10.21 -9.64
CA TRP A 24 4.42 -8.79 -9.39
C TRP A 24 2.97 -8.67 -8.95
N VAL A 25 2.76 -7.99 -7.83
CA VAL A 25 1.49 -7.64 -7.18
C VAL A 25 0.92 -8.68 -6.20
N TYR A 26 1.72 -9.05 -5.18
CA TYR A 26 1.12 -9.40 -3.89
C TYR A 26 1.02 -8.12 -3.06
N ALA A 27 -0.18 -7.82 -2.55
CA ALA A 27 -0.35 -6.75 -1.58
C ALA A 27 0.41 -7.13 -0.29
N GLU A 28 1.49 -6.43 -0.02
CA GLU A 28 2.34 -6.61 1.15
C GLU A 28 1.70 -5.89 2.35
N THR A 29 1.92 -6.41 3.56
CA THR A 29 1.48 -5.77 4.80
C THR A 29 2.70 -5.33 5.60
N PHE A 30 2.85 -4.03 5.77
CA PHE A 30 3.88 -3.40 6.58
C PHE A 30 3.31 -3.00 7.94
N THR A 31 4.04 -3.28 9.02
CA THR A 31 3.69 -2.81 10.37
C THR A 31 4.71 -1.77 10.78
N GLY A 32 4.26 -0.68 11.38
CA GLY A 32 5.14 0.41 11.78
C GLY A 32 4.42 1.51 12.53
N THR A 33 5.08 2.65 12.67
CA THR A 33 4.55 3.84 13.34
C THR A 33 4.46 4.99 12.35
N VAL A 34 3.40 5.79 12.40
CA VAL A 34 3.34 7.02 11.59
C VAL A 34 4.23 8.09 12.22
N ASN A 35 5.21 8.58 11.46
CA ASN A 35 6.20 9.54 11.93
C ASN A 35 6.28 10.75 10.99
N GLY A 36 6.72 11.90 11.49
CA GLY A 36 7.09 13.03 10.62
C GLY A 36 8.24 12.63 9.70
N HIS A 37 8.19 13.06 8.44
CA HIS A 37 9.20 12.70 7.45
C HIS A 37 10.59 13.21 7.88
N ASP A 38 10.70 14.48 8.28
CA ASP A 38 11.99 15.08 8.62
C ASP A 38 12.70 14.29 9.71
N SER A 39 11.95 13.80 10.69
CA SER A 39 12.50 12.99 11.77
C SER A 39 12.79 11.55 11.37
N ALA A 40 11.89 10.91 10.61
CA ALA A 40 12.16 9.58 10.07
C ALA A 40 13.43 9.56 9.21
N HIS A 41 13.67 10.61 8.43
CA HIS A 41 14.89 10.79 7.63
C HIS A 41 16.15 10.87 8.48
N ASN A 42 16.07 11.51 9.65
CA ASN A 42 17.16 11.63 10.61
C ASN A 42 17.24 10.44 11.59
N GLY A 43 16.43 9.39 11.41
CA GLY A 43 16.40 8.22 12.29
C GLY A 43 15.87 8.49 13.70
N VAL A 44 15.16 9.60 13.89
CA VAL A 44 14.58 9.99 15.18
C VAL A 44 13.05 9.88 15.13
N THR A 45 12.44 9.66 16.29
CA THR A 45 10.97 9.68 16.41
C THR A 45 10.52 11.10 16.71
N CYS A 46 9.69 11.67 15.83
CA CYS A 46 8.98 12.91 16.12
C CYS A 46 7.63 12.94 15.41
N PRO A 47 6.60 13.56 16.00
CA PRO A 47 6.65 14.41 17.20
C PRO A 47 6.88 13.63 18.51
N VAL A 48 7.16 14.33 19.62
CA VAL A 48 7.22 13.68 20.95
C VAL A 48 5.81 13.26 21.41
N GLU A 49 4.80 14.04 21.03
CA GLU A 49 3.40 13.78 21.30
C GLU A 49 2.47 14.30 20.19
N LYS A 50 1.20 13.88 20.20
CA LYS A 50 0.24 14.23 19.13
C LYS A 50 -0.07 15.72 19.00
N LEU A 51 0.12 16.50 20.06
CA LEU A 51 -0.15 17.93 20.11
C LEU A 51 1.10 18.80 19.97
N ASP A 52 2.25 18.18 19.70
CA ASP A 52 3.49 18.89 19.43
C ASP A 52 3.31 19.85 18.24
N PRO A 53 3.65 21.15 18.38
CA PRO A 53 3.56 22.11 17.29
C PRO A 53 4.29 21.69 16.01
N HIS A 54 5.32 20.85 16.12
CA HIS A 54 6.02 20.26 14.98
C HIS A 54 5.04 19.52 14.06
N VAL A 55 4.00 18.89 14.59
CA VAL A 55 2.95 18.21 13.79
C VAL A 55 2.26 19.14 12.80
N ALA A 56 2.07 20.40 13.18
CA ALA A 56 1.44 21.39 12.32
C ALA A 56 2.38 21.84 11.19
N LEU A 57 3.68 21.94 11.48
CA LEU A 57 4.72 22.40 10.54
C LEU A 57 5.25 21.29 9.64
N GLU A 58 5.10 20.03 10.05
CA GLU A 58 5.56 18.87 9.30
C GLU A 58 4.84 18.80 7.94
N SER A 59 5.63 18.83 6.88
CA SER A 59 5.12 18.83 5.50
C SER A 59 4.56 17.46 5.14
N TYR A 60 5.13 16.39 5.67
CA TYR A 60 4.75 15.04 5.30
C TYR A 60 4.93 14.01 6.42
N PHE A 61 4.08 12.98 6.41
CA PHE A 61 4.16 11.86 7.36
C PHE A 61 4.38 10.56 6.60
N VAL A 62 5.22 9.70 7.16
CA VAL A 62 5.66 8.42 6.59
C VAL A 62 5.36 7.27 7.53
N LEU A 63 5.39 6.04 7.01
CA LEU A 63 5.35 4.83 7.84
C LEU A 63 6.77 4.44 8.20
N MET A 64 7.17 4.63 9.45
CA MET A 64 8.46 4.15 9.95
C MET A 64 8.35 2.66 10.31
N VAL A 65 9.08 1.82 9.58
CA VAL A 65 9.09 0.35 9.74
C VAL A 65 10.29 -0.14 10.55
N GLY A 66 11.28 0.72 10.75
CA GLY A 66 12.46 0.52 11.59
C GLY A 66 13.22 1.84 11.78
N GLU A 67 14.33 1.82 12.51
CA GLU A 67 15.19 3.00 12.66
C GLU A 67 15.76 3.44 11.31
N GLY A 68 15.40 4.64 10.85
CA GLY A 68 15.83 5.18 9.56
C GLY A 68 15.21 4.53 8.32
N ASP A 69 14.41 3.46 8.46
CA ASP A 69 13.67 2.84 7.37
C ASP A 69 12.18 3.24 7.41
N TYR A 70 11.73 3.87 6.32
CA TYR A 70 10.38 4.43 6.24
C TYR A 70 9.80 4.37 4.84
N LEU A 71 8.48 4.20 4.74
CA LEU A 71 7.75 4.20 3.48
C LEU A 71 6.90 5.46 3.34
N PHE A 72 7.04 6.15 2.21
CA PHE A 72 6.09 7.16 1.77
C PHE A 72 4.74 6.53 1.44
N MET A 73 3.65 7.22 1.80
CA MET A 73 2.28 6.79 1.52
C MET A 73 1.57 7.84 0.64
N PRO A 74 1.95 7.98 -0.64
CA PRO A 74 1.56 9.10 -1.52
C PRO A 74 0.07 9.23 -1.76
N ASN A 75 -0.67 8.12 -1.81
CA ASN A 75 -2.11 8.12 -2.04
C ASN A 75 -2.94 8.23 -0.75
N LEU A 76 -2.30 8.28 0.41
CA LEU A 76 -2.95 8.52 1.69
C LEU A 76 -2.77 10.00 2.06
N SER A 77 -3.88 10.70 2.25
CA SER A 77 -3.88 12.13 2.51
C SER A 77 -3.21 12.48 3.85
N ARG A 78 -2.68 13.70 3.95
CA ARG A 78 -1.99 14.19 5.15
C ARG A 78 -2.90 14.17 6.37
N ASP A 79 -4.18 14.50 6.21
CA ASP A 79 -5.16 14.57 7.30
C ASP A 79 -5.46 13.20 7.92
N ILE A 80 -5.37 12.11 7.15
CA ILE A 80 -5.48 10.76 7.72
C ILE A 80 -4.22 10.43 8.51
N LYS A 81 -3.04 10.67 7.91
CA LYS A 81 -1.75 10.33 8.53
C LYS A 81 -1.55 11.07 9.86
N VAL A 82 -1.85 12.37 9.89
CA VAL A 82 -1.67 13.19 11.09
C VAL A 82 -2.57 12.77 12.26
N ARG A 83 -3.80 12.31 12.00
CA ARG A 83 -4.72 11.81 13.04
C ARG A 83 -4.17 10.59 13.78
N TYR A 84 -3.29 9.84 13.13
CA TYR A 84 -2.70 8.60 13.63
C TYR A 84 -1.19 8.70 13.80
N VAL A 85 -0.64 9.92 13.88
CA VAL A 85 0.77 10.14 14.19
C VAL A 85 1.12 9.47 15.53
N LEU A 86 2.27 8.82 15.61
CA LEU A 86 2.75 8.00 16.73
C LEU A 86 1.95 6.72 17.03
N ASP A 87 0.86 6.44 16.31
CA ASP A 87 0.14 5.19 16.49
C ASP A 87 0.84 4.04 15.78
N ASN A 88 0.74 2.84 16.37
CA ASN A 88 1.13 1.60 15.71
C ASN A 88 0.07 1.21 14.67
N VAL A 89 0.48 1.09 13.43
CA VAL A 89 -0.40 0.87 12.28
C VAL A 89 0.06 -0.32 11.42
N GLN A 90 -0.88 -0.85 10.66
CA GLN A 90 -0.65 -1.79 9.58
C GLN A 90 -1.10 -1.17 8.27
N VAL A 91 -0.20 -1.17 7.29
CA VAL A 91 -0.42 -0.64 5.95
C VAL A 91 -0.33 -1.79 4.98
N LYS A 92 -1.43 -2.07 4.29
CA LYS A 92 -1.47 -3.06 3.22
C LYS A 92 -1.48 -2.35 1.88
N GLY A 93 -0.69 -2.83 0.93
CA GLY A 93 -0.63 -2.25 -0.41
C GLY A 93 0.54 -2.75 -1.24
N GLU A 94 0.84 -2.03 -2.31
CA GLU A 94 1.90 -2.38 -3.25
C GLU A 94 3.11 -1.44 -3.08
N LYS A 95 4.28 -1.99 -2.71
CA LYS A 95 5.52 -1.21 -2.63
C LYS A 95 6.03 -0.90 -4.02
N HIS A 96 6.43 0.34 -4.25
CA HIS A 96 7.00 0.75 -5.54
C HIS A 96 8.38 0.11 -5.74
N PRO A 97 8.70 -0.48 -6.91
CA PRO A 97 9.94 -1.24 -7.12
C PRO A 97 11.22 -0.40 -7.07
N ARG A 98 11.10 0.92 -7.21
CA ARG A 98 12.24 1.86 -7.29
C ARG A 98 12.27 2.95 -6.24
N PHE A 99 11.16 3.19 -5.55
CA PHE A 99 11.01 4.30 -4.62
C PHE A 99 10.60 3.75 -3.26
N ASN A 100 11.01 4.38 -2.17
CA ASN A 100 10.62 3.95 -0.83
C ASN A 100 9.18 4.36 -0.51
N ALA A 101 8.24 3.91 -1.33
CA ALA A 101 6.85 4.33 -1.30
C ALA A 101 5.93 3.12 -1.44
N ILE A 102 4.75 3.21 -0.84
CA ILE A 102 3.69 2.21 -0.92
C ILE A 102 2.40 2.85 -1.42
N GLN A 103 1.81 2.25 -2.45
CA GLN A 103 0.44 2.52 -2.85
C GLN A 103 -0.49 1.81 -1.85
N VAL A 104 -1.07 2.56 -0.92
CA VAL A 104 -1.88 2.00 0.18
C VAL A 104 -3.25 1.54 -0.32
N ASP A 105 -3.61 0.29 -0.02
CA ASP A 105 -4.95 -0.24 -0.23
C ASP A 105 -5.78 -0.20 1.05
N GLU A 106 -5.17 -0.52 2.20
CA GLU A 106 -5.80 -0.46 3.51
C GLU A 106 -4.86 0.14 4.56
N PHE A 107 -5.37 1.06 5.35
CA PHE A 107 -4.68 1.66 6.49
C PHE A 107 -5.41 1.28 7.78
N ARG A 108 -4.72 0.54 8.66
CA ARG A 108 -5.29 -0.05 9.87
C ARG A 108 -4.56 0.43 11.11
N VAL A 109 -5.31 0.75 12.15
CA VAL A 109 -4.76 1.28 13.41
C VAL A 109 -5.07 0.31 14.55
N LYS A 110 -4.12 0.12 15.46
CA LYS A 110 -4.32 -0.73 16.63
C LYS A 110 -5.25 -0.05 17.65
N LYS A 111 -6.46 -0.60 17.84
CA LYS A 111 -7.46 -0.16 18.83
C LYS A 111 -7.89 -1.34 19.68
N GLY A 112 -7.77 -1.24 21.00
CA GLY A 112 -8.17 -2.32 21.92
C GLY A 112 -7.47 -3.66 21.62
N GLY A 113 -6.20 -3.62 21.23
CA GLY A 113 -5.41 -4.81 20.89
C GLY A 113 -5.66 -5.39 19.50
N LYS A 114 -6.62 -4.87 18.72
CA LYS A 114 -6.94 -5.35 17.36
C LYS A 114 -6.63 -4.28 16.32
N PHE A 115 -6.22 -4.68 15.13
CA PHE A 115 -6.09 -3.76 14.00
C PHE A 115 -7.46 -3.53 13.37
N VAL A 116 -7.85 -2.27 13.25
CA VAL A 116 -9.12 -1.85 12.64
C VAL A 116 -8.81 -0.98 11.43
N THR A 117 -9.40 -1.31 10.27
CA THR A 117 -9.30 -0.48 9.07
C THR A 117 -10.00 0.85 9.30
N VAL A 118 -9.24 1.95 9.16
CA VAL A 118 -9.78 3.32 9.29
C VAL A 118 -9.82 4.05 7.96
N TRP A 119 -9.15 3.50 6.94
CA TRP A 119 -9.23 3.97 5.57
C TRP A 119 -8.95 2.82 4.60
N SER A 120 -9.63 2.82 3.46
CA SER A 120 -9.30 1.94 2.34
C SER A 120 -9.44 2.68 1.02
N ARG A 121 -8.61 2.31 0.04
CA ARG A 121 -8.64 2.88 -1.31
C ARG A 121 -9.98 2.66 -1.99
N LYS A 122 -10.58 1.48 -1.78
CA LYS A 122 -11.90 1.13 -2.32
C LYS A 122 -12.99 2.06 -1.79
N GLN A 123 -13.00 2.30 -0.48
CA GLN A 123 -13.98 3.22 0.13
C GLN A 123 -13.76 4.66 -0.33
N ALA A 124 -12.51 5.13 -0.34
CA ALA A 124 -12.19 6.47 -0.81
C ALA A 124 -12.61 6.70 -2.27
N ALA A 125 -12.39 5.71 -3.15
CA ALA A 125 -12.85 5.76 -4.54
C ALA A 125 -14.39 5.81 -4.62
N PHE A 126 -15.09 4.99 -3.84
CA PHE A 126 -16.56 5.02 -3.79
C PHE A 126 -17.08 6.39 -3.33
N GLU A 127 -16.52 6.95 -2.25
CA GLU A 127 -16.90 8.28 -1.73
C GLU A 127 -16.64 9.38 -2.76
N TYR A 128 -15.50 9.34 -3.46
CA TYR A 128 -15.20 10.28 -4.52
C TYR A 128 -16.23 10.23 -5.65
N GLU A 129 -16.57 9.04 -6.14
CA GLU A 129 -17.55 8.88 -7.22
C GLU A 129 -18.95 9.34 -6.77
N ALA A 130 -19.37 8.96 -5.56
CA ALA A 130 -20.66 9.34 -5.02
C ALA A 130 -20.79 10.87 -4.84
N LEU A 131 -19.76 11.53 -4.32
CA LEU A 131 -19.79 12.97 -4.04
C LEU A 131 -19.64 13.81 -5.31
N TYR A 132 -18.69 13.46 -6.18
CA TYR A 132 -18.26 14.34 -7.27
C TYR A 132 -18.76 13.92 -8.66
N ARG A 133 -18.98 12.63 -8.92
CA ARG A 133 -19.47 12.16 -10.23
C ARG A 133 -20.98 12.02 -10.27
N ASP A 134 -21.54 11.43 -9.22
CA ASP A 134 -22.99 11.18 -9.12
C ASP A 134 -23.74 12.40 -8.54
N GLY A 135 -23.01 13.46 -8.18
CA GLY A 135 -23.55 14.79 -7.87
C GLY A 135 -24.17 14.93 -6.48
N LEU A 136 -23.88 14.04 -5.53
CA LEU A 136 -24.44 14.15 -4.18
C LEU A 136 -23.89 15.35 -3.38
N ALA A 137 -22.63 15.75 -3.62
CA ALA A 137 -22.08 16.95 -3.00
C ALA A 137 -22.50 18.24 -3.74
N PHE A 138 -22.71 18.16 -5.05
CA PHE A 138 -23.07 19.29 -5.90
C PHE A 138 -24.12 18.87 -6.95
N PRO A 139 -25.42 18.87 -6.59
CA PRO A 139 -26.48 18.45 -7.50
C PRO A 139 -26.49 19.31 -8.78
N GLY A 140 -26.23 18.70 -9.93
CA GLY A 140 -26.27 19.36 -11.23
C GLY A 140 -24.92 19.79 -11.83
N GLN A 141 -23.80 19.67 -11.11
CA GLN A 141 -22.48 19.78 -11.72
C GLN A 141 -21.99 18.39 -12.13
N LYS A 142 -22.03 18.09 -13.44
CA LYS A 142 -21.25 16.98 -13.97
C LYS A 142 -19.77 17.38 -13.89
N ALA A 143 -18.94 16.58 -13.22
CA ALA A 143 -17.49 16.68 -13.39
C ALA A 143 -17.18 16.43 -14.88
N TYR A 144 -16.63 17.44 -15.55
CA TYR A 144 -16.24 17.40 -16.96
C TYR A 144 -15.01 16.53 -17.18
#